data_AF-A0A844ZXZ8-F1
#
_entry.id   AF-A0A844ZXZ8-F1
#
_cell.length_a   1.000
_cell.length_b   1.000
_cell.length_c   1.000
_cell.angle_alpha   90.00
_cell.angle_beta   90.00
_cell.angle_gamma   90.00
#
_symmetry.space_group_name_H-M   'P 1'
#
loop_
_entity.id
_entity.type
_entity.pdbx_description
1 polymer ?
#
loop_
_entity_poly.entity_id
_entity_poly.type
_entity_poly.pdbx_seq_one_letter_code
_entity_poly.pdbx_strand_id
1 'polypeptide(L)'
;MAPLSVLALAGANLSANEPELLDYKAAMRCSALHSFYAGVSEDEPEAEALHEEVALRWLTLAMARDGEEGERALEEHEAVVELLIERLNEMEDDPEGIEEFLTEAYETCEELQLAHAEEFDAVEVE
;
A
#
# COMPACT_ATOMS: atom_id res chain seq x y z
N MET A 1 41.45 4.03 45.88
CA MET A 1 40.37 4.99 45.59
C MET A 1 40.39 5.26 44.09
N ALA A 2 39.43 4.73 43.35
CA ALA A 2 39.28 4.93 41.91
C ALA A 2 38.06 5.83 41.63
N PRO A 3 38.10 6.63 40.57
CA PRO A 3 36.90 6.87 39.77
C PRO A 3 37.20 6.63 38.27
N LEU A 4 36.54 5.65 37.67
CA LEU A 4 35.26 5.77 36.94
C LEU A 4 35.44 6.36 35.54
N SER A 5 35.68 5.44 34.60
CA SER A 5 35.58 5.66 33.16
C SER A 5 34.14 5.98 32.78
N VAL A 6 33.92 7.15 32.18
CA VAL A 6 32.65 7.50 31.53
C VAL A 6 32.68 6.87 30.13
N LEU A 7 31.92 5.79 29.93
CA LEU A 7 31.56 5.35 28.58
C LEU A 7 30.59 6.37 27.99
N ALA A 8 31.06 7.13 27.01
CA ALA A 8 30.20 7.84 26.10
C ALA A 8 29.48 6.80 25.23
N LEU A 9 28.21 6.52 25.56
CA LEU A 9 27.29 5.91 24.62
C LEU A 9 27.10 6.92 23.48
N ALA A 10 27.81 6.67 22.38
CA ALA A 10 27.51 7.30 21.11
C ALA A 10 26.05 7.02 20.80
N GLY A 11 25.25 8.08 20.74
CA GLY A 11 23.87 8.01 20.34
C GLY A 11 23.80 7.31 18.99
N ALA A 12 23.12 6.17 18.98
CA ALA A 12 22.57 5.63 17.76
C ALA A 12 21.65 6.73 17.20
N ASN A 13 22.09 7.40 16.14
CA ASN A 13 21.19 8.05 15.21
C ASN A 13 20.39 6.94 14.53
N LEU A 14 19.41 6.41 15.25
CA LEU A 14 18.20 5.93 14.60
C LEU A 14 17.57 7.20 14.03
N SER A 15 17.85 7.50 12.77
CA SER A 15 16.75 7.98 11.93
C SER A 15 15.74 6.86 11.99
N ALA A 16 14.82 6.96 12.96
CA ALA A 16 13.49 6.43 12.74
C ALA A 16 13.05 7.12 11.46
N ASN A 17 13.08 6.41 10.33
CA ASN A 17 12.07 6.66 9.31
C ASN A 17 10.77 6.57 10.11
N GLU A 18 10.18 7.72 10.44
CA GLU A 18 8.79 7.74 10.87
C GLU A 18 8.05 6.95 9.79
N PRO A 19 7.29 5.90 10.14
CA PRO A 19 6.55 5.17 9.14
C PRO A 19 5.74 6.21 8.36
N GLU A 20 5.89 6.23 7.03
CA GLU A 20 5.08 7.12 6.20
C GLU A 20 3.64 6.94 6.65
N LEU A 21 3.02 8.05 7.06
CA LEU A 21 1.66 8.04 7.55
C LEU A 21 0.80 7.43 6.46
N LEU A 22 0.13 6.32 6.76
CA LEU A 22 -0.87 5.75 5.88
C LEU A 22 -2.00 6.78 5.74
N ASP A 23 -2.03 7.48 4.62
CA ASP A 23 -3.04 8.46 4.29
C ASP A 23 -4.08 7.88 3.31
N TYR A 24 -5.15 8.64 3.09
CA TYR A 24 -6.22 8.29 2.17
C TYR A 24 -5.69 7.92 0.78
N LYS A 25 -4.72 8.67 0.25
CA LYS A 25 -4.23 8.47 -1.13
C LYS A 25 -3.37 7.22 -1.25
N ALA A 26 -2.53 6.95 -0.25
CA ALA A 26 -1.74 5.74 -0.18
C ALA A 26 -2.63 4.50 -0.13
N ALA A 27 -3.65 4.51 0.74
CA ALA A 27 -4.64 3.44 0.84
C ALA A 27 -5.40 3.23 -0.48
N MET A 28 -5.88 4.31 -1.13
CA MET A 28 -6.56 4.23 -2.43
C MET A 28 -5.67 3.65 -3.54
N ARG A 29 -4.38 4.03 -3.57
CA ARG A 29 -3.43 3.51 -4.57
C ARG A 29 -3.17 2.02 -4.38
N CYS A 30 -2.97 1.56 -3.14
CA CYS A 30 -2.77 0.15 -2.87
C CYS A 30 -4.03 -0.67 -3.14
N SER A 31 -5.21 -0.13 -2.81
CA SER A 31 -6.49 -0.75 -3.18
C SER A 31 -6.63 -0.91 -4.70
N ALA A 32 -6.32 0.13 -5.46
CA ALA A 32 -6.39 0.09 -6.92
C ALA A 32 -5.36 -0.86 -7.54
N LEU A 33 -4.13 -0.88 -7.01
CA LEU A 33 -3.08 -1.80 -7.46
C LEU A 33 -3.48 -3.26 -7.26
N HIS A 34 -3.99 -3.62 -6.08
CA HIS A 34 -4.45 -4.98 -5.82
C HIS A 34 -5.73 -5.31 -6.61
N SER A 35 -6.62 -4.35 -6.85
CA SER A 35 -7.77 -4.56 -7.76
C SER A 35 -7.31 -4.85 -9.20
N PHE A 36 -6.27 -4.16 -9.68
CA PHE A 36 -5.64 -4.46 -10.97
C PHE A 36 -5.05 -5.88 -10.99
N TYR A 37 -4.30 -6.26 -9.96
CA TYR A 37 -3.73 -7.61 -9.85
C TYR A 37 -4.82 -8.70 -9.81
N ALA A 38 -5.91 -8.48 -9.08
CA ALA A 38 -7.05 -9.38 -9.09
C ALA A 38 -7.59 -9.56 -10.52
N GLY A 39 -7.81 -8.47 -11.25
CA GLY A 39 -8.32 -8.51 -12.62
C GLY A 39 -7.40 -9.21 -13.62
N VAL A 40 -6.07 -9.07 -13.49
CA VAL A 40 -5.12 -9.78 -14.38
C VAL A 40 -4.85 -11.22 -13.95
N SER A 41 -5.29 -11.61 -12.74
CA SER A 41 -5.18 -12.97 -12.19
C SER A 41 -6.48 -13.78 -12.33
N GLU A 42 -7.44 -13.37 -13.17
CA GLU A 42 -8.74 -14.06 -13.35
C GLU A 42 -8.63 -15.56 -13.71
N ASP A 43 -7.51 -15.97 -14.31
CA ASP A 43 -7.22 -17.36 -14.64
C ASP A 43 -6.56 -18.15 -13.48
N GLU A 44 -6.26 -17.48 -12.37
CA GLU A 44 -5.58 -18.00 -11.17
C GLU A 44 -6.42 -17.69 -9.90
N PRO A 45 -7.47 -18.47 -9.61
CA PRO A 45 -8.48 -18.12 -8.60
C PRO A 45 -7.95 -17.88 -7.18
N GLU A 46 -6.84 -18.54 -6.82
CA GLU A 46 -6.18 -18.34 -5.53
C GLU A 46 -5.46 -16.98 -5.45
N ALA A 47 -4.86 -16.54 -6.56
CA ALA A 47 -4.23 -15.24 -6.66
C ALA A 47 -5.27 -14.12 -6.78
N GLU A 48 -6.29 -14.31 -7.63
CA GLU A 48 -7.43 -13.39 -7.74
C GLU A 48 -8.06 -13.11 -6.36
N ALA A 49 -8.47 -14.16 -5.63
CA ALA A 49 -9.10 -14.02 -4.33
C ALA A 49 -8.19 -13.33 -3.30
N LEU A 50 -6.88 -13.63 -3.30
CA LEU A 50 -5.92 -12.96 -2.44
C LEU A 50 -5.86 -11.46 -2.72
N HIS A 51 -5.76 -11.09 -4.00
CA HIS A 51 -5.67 -9.70 -4.40
C HIS A 51 -6.99 -8.94 -4.17
N GLU A 52 -8.15 -9.55 -4.39
CA GLU A 52 -9.46 -8.99 -4.02
C GLU A 52 -9.53 -8.69 -2.51
N GLU A 53 -9.15 -9.65 -1.68
CA GLU A 53 -9.18 -9.53 -0.23
C GLU A 53 -8.27 -8.37 0.25
N VAL A 54 -7.05 -8.29 -0.29
CA VAL A 54 -6.11 -7.21 0.03
C VAL A 54 -6.60 -5.86 -0.48
N ALA A 55 -7.19 -5.81 -1.69
CA ALA A 55 -7.76 -4.59 -2.25
C ALA A 55 -8.90 -4.04 -1.37
N LEU A 56 -9.79 -4.90 -0.88
CA LEU A 56 -10.89 -4.52 0.00
C LEU A 56 -10.42 -4.02 1.37
N ARG A 57 -9.36 -4.61 1.93
CA ARG A 57 -8.75 -4.10 3.16
C ARG A 57 -8.21 -2.68 2.99
N TRP A 58 -7.45 -2.45 1.92
CA TRP A 58 -6.96 -1.11 1.59
C TRP A 58 -8.10 -0.12 1.33
N LEU A 59 -9.15 -0.53 0.63
CA LEU A 59 -10.32 0.33 0.40
C LEU A 59 -10.99 0.72 1.71
N THR A 60 -11.15 -0.23 2.64
CA THR A 60 -11.74 0.04 3.96
C THR A 60 -10.89 1.02 4.76
N LEU A 61 -9.55 0.89 4.71
CA LEU A 61 -8.65 1.86 5.33
C LEU A 61 -8.73 3.25 4.68
N ALA A 62 -8.97 3.32 3.37
CA ALA A 62 -9.23 4.57 2.67
C ALA A 62 -10.57 5.18 3.11
N MET A 63 -11.64 4.38 3.20
CA MET A 63 -12.95 4.82 3.70
C MET A 63 -12.85 5.39 5.11
N ALA A 64 -12.10 4.75 6.01
CA ALA A 64 -11.87 5.27 7.37
C ALA A 64 -11.14 6.62 7.40
N ARG A 65 -10.44 6.98 6.33
CA ARG A 65 -9.60 8.18 6.18
C ARG A 65 -10.20 9.23 5.24
N ASP A 66 -11.36 8.96 4.63
CA ASP A 66 -11.88 9.83 3.59
C ASP A 66 -12.53 11.12 4.14
N GLY A 67 -13.00 11.08 5.39
CA GLY A 67 -13.69 12.19 6.03
C GLY A 67 -15.15 12.36 5.59
N GLU A 68 -15.69 11.38 4.85
CA GLU A 68 -17.01 11.35 4.22
C GLU A 68 -17.69 9.98 4.43
N GLU A 69 -17.43 9.33 5.58
CA GLU A 69 -18.05 8.05 5.98
C GLU A 69 -17.89 6.91 4.94
N GLY A 70 -16.85 6.98 4.10
CA GLY A 70 -16.57 6.01 3.04
C GLY A 70 -17.16 6.36 1.67
N GLU A 71 -18.03 7.38 1.58
CA GLU A 71 -18.69 7.74 0.32
C GLU A 71 -17.66 8.17 -0.75
N ARG A 72 -16.69 9.00 -0.38
CA ARG A 72 -15.68 9.48 -1.34
C ARG A 72 -14.79 8.35 -1.83
N ALA A 73 -14.36 7.47 -0.92
CA ALA A 73 -13.51 6.34 -1.30
C ALA A 73 -14.20 5.43 -2.32
N LEU A 74 -15.50 5.13 -2.12
CA LEU A 74 -16.28 4.29 -3.03
C LEU A 74 -16.49 4.98 -4.39
N GLU A 75 -16.79 6.28 -4.40
CA GLU A 75 -16.97 7.04 -5.65
C GLU A 75 -15.67 7.18 -6.46
N GLU A 76 -14.54 7.34 -5.79
CA GLU A 76 -13.24 7.57 -6.45
C GLU A 76 -12.52 6.28 -6.84
N HIS A 77 -12.83 5.13 -6.23
CA HIS A 77 -12.04 3.90 -6.40
C HIS A 77 -11.92 3.44 -7.86
N GLU A 78 -13.06 3.37 -8.57
CA GLU A 78 -13.08 2.99 -9.99
C GLU A 78 -12.18 3.92 -10.82
N ALA A 79 -12.27 5.24 -10.60
CA ALA A 79 -11.45 6.22 -11.31
C ALA A 79 -9.95 6.06 -11.01
N VAL A 80 -9.57 5.67 -9.79
CA VAL A 80 -8.15 5.42 -9.45
C VAL A 80 -7.63 4.16 -10.16
N VAL A 81 -8.45 3.10 -10.25
CA VAL A 81 -8.11 1.90 -11.03
C VAL A 81 -7.97 2.24 -12.52
N GLU A 82 -8.89 3.03 -13.08
CA GLU A 82 -8.81 3.48 -14.47
C GLU A 82 -7.55 4.31 -14.75
N LEU A 83 -7.15 5.21 -13.83
CA LEU A 83 -5.92 5.99 -13.95
C LEU A 83 -4.66 5.10 -13.93
N LEU A 84 -4.66 4.03 -13.14
CA LEU A 84 -3.59 3.05 -13.15
C LEU A 84 -3.52 2.35 -14.51
N ILE A 85 -4.65 1.89 -15.05
CA ILE A 85 -4.72 1.24 -16.36
C ILE A 85 -4.28 2.19 -17.47
N GLU A 86 -4.75 3.44 -17.46
CA GLU A 86 -4.31 4.48 -18.41
C GLU A 86 -2.80 4.66 -18.34
N ARG A 87 -2.23 4.74 -17.14
CA ARG A 87 -0.78 4.86 -16.95
C ARG A 87 0.00 3.67 -17.52
N LEU A 88 -0.50 2.45 -17.35
CA LEU A 88 0.13 1.25 -17.92
C LEU A 88 0.05 1.24 -19.46
N ASN A 89 -1.08 1.68 -20.02
CA ASN A 89 -1.25 1.79 -21.46
C ASN A 89 -0.33 2.85 -22.09
N GLU A 90 -0.04 3.95 -21.38
CA GLU A 90 0.97 4.92 -21.82
C GLU A 90 2.38 4.32 -21.96
N MET A 91 2.64 3.19 -21.30
CA MET A 91 3.90 2.46 -21.29
C MET A 91 3.83 1.16 -22.10
N GLU A 92 2.83 0.97 -22.97
CA GLU A 92 2.60 -0.31 -23.68
C GLU A 92 3.79 -0.77 -24.54
N ASP A 93 4.59 0.17 -25.05
CA ASP A 93 5.81 -0.10 -25.83
C ASP A 93 7.06 -0.34 -24.96
N ASP A 94 6.94 -0.26 -23.63
CA ASP A 94 8.01 -0.40 -22.64
C ASP A 94 7.65 -1.42 -21.54
N PRO A 95 7.71 -2.73 -21.84
CA PRO A 95 7.35 -3.77 -20.88
C PRO A 95 8.27 -3.81 -19.66
N GLU A 96 9.55 -3.43 -19.80
CA GLU A 96 10.49 -3.34 -18.67
C GLU A 96 10.07 -2.20 -17.73
N GLY A 97 9.67 -1.05 -18.28
CA GLY A 97 9.14 0.07 -17.49
C GLY A 97 7.82 -0.24 -16.79
N ILE A 98 6.94 -1.04 -17.40
CA ILE A 98 5.71 -1.53 -16.75
C ILE A 98 6.07 -2.42 -15.54
N GLU A 99 6.99 -3.37 -15.72
CA GLU A 99 7.41 -4.29 -14.66
C GLU A 99 8.06 -3.53 -13.49
N GLU A 100 8.95 -2.58 -13.78
CA GLU A 100 9.58 -1.73 -12.76
C GLU A 100 8.52 -0.92 -12.00
N PHE A 101 7.62 -0.23 -12.71
CA PHE A 101 6.57 0.58 -12.11
C PHE A 101 5.64 -0.23 -11.19
N LEU A 102 5.18 -1.40 -11.65
CA LEU A 102 4.29 -2.26 -10.87
C LEU A 102 5.03 -2.87 -9.67
N THR A 103 6.29 -3.27 -9.84
CA THR A 103 7.12 -3.80 -8.75
C THR A 103 7.34 -2.76 -7.66
N GLU A 104 7.76 -1.54 -8.01
CA GLU A 104 7.96 -0.46 -7.05
C GLU A 104 6.65 -0.09 -6.31
N ALA A 105 5.54 -0.04 -7.03
CA ALA A 105 4.23 0.22 -6.45
C ALA A 105 3.81 -0.88 -5.46
N TYR A 106 4.06 -2.14 -5.81
CA TYR A 106 3.75 -3.29 -4.97
C TYR A 106 4.63 -3.31 -3.71
N GLU A 107 5.94 -3.12 -3.84
CA GLU A 107 6.87 -3.01 -2.71
C GLU A 107 6.48 -1.88 -1.76
N THR A 108 6.07 -0.72 -2.30
CA THR A 108 5.56 0.40 -1.49
C THR A 108 4.32 -0.01 -0.68
N CYS A 109 3.39 -0.75 -1.29
CA CYS A 109 2.19 -1.23 -0.59
C CYS A 109 2.51 -2.28 0.47
N GLU A 110 3.47 -3.17 0.23
CA GLU A 110 3.93 -4.13 1.24
C GLU A 110 4.61 -3.42 2.43
N GLU A 111 5.46 -2.42 2.17
CA GLU A 111 6.09 -1.63 3.22
C GLU A 111 5.05 -0.89 4.08
N LEU A 112 4.02 -0.32 3.45
CA LEU A 112 2.90 0.30 4.15
C LEU A 112 2.10 -0.73 4.95
N GLN A 113 1.81 -1.90 4.38
CA GLN A 113 1.11 -2.97 5.07
C GLN A 113 1.89 -3.40 6.32
N LEU A 114 3.21 -3.58 6.22
CA LEU A 114 4.07 -3.95 7.34
C LEU A 114 4.15 -2.84 8.41
N ALA A 115 4.24 -1.58 7.99
CA ALA A 115 4.29 -0.43 8.89
C ALA A 115 2.97 -0.23 9.66
N HIS A 116 1.84 -0.62 9.08
CA HIS A 116 0.49 -0.43 9.62
C HIS A 116 -0.26 -1.76 9.84
N ALA A 117 0.47 -2.85 10.09
CA ALA A 117 -0.08 -4.21 10.13
C ALA A 117 -1.22 -4.37 11.13
N GLU A 118 -1.14 -3.72 12.30
CA GLU A 118 -2.23 -3.78 13.30
C GLU A 118 -3.55 -3.20 12.75
N GLU A 119 -3.48 -2.08 12.01
CA GLU A 119 -4.67 -1.47 11.42
C GLU A 119 -5.16 -2.26 10.21
N PHE A 120 -4.25 -2.78 9.39
CA PHE A 120 -4.57 -3.56 8.20
C PHE A 120 -5.20 -4.91 8.54
N ASP A 121 -4.60 -5.66 9.46
CA ASP A 121 -5.09 -6.97 9.90
C ASP A 121 -6.39 -6.87 10.71
N ALA A 122 -6.69 -5.69 11.28
CA ALA A 122 -7.95 -5.43 11.96
C ALA A 122 -9.13 -5.25 11.00
N VAL A 123 -8.88 -5.10 9.69
CA VAL A 123 -9.96 -5.07 8.69
C VAL A 123 -10.45 -6.49 8.41
N GLU A 124 -11.65 -6.78 8.90
CA GLU A 124 -12.39 -7.99 8.57
C GLU A 124 -13.12 -7.80 7.23
N VAL A 125 -12.82 -8.68 6.27
CA VAL A 125 -13.45 -8.75 4.94
C VAL A 125 -14.22 -10.08 4.88
N GLU A 126 -15.52 -10.01 4.56
CA GLU A 126 -16.47 -11.15 4.52
C GLU A 126 -16.71 -11.65 3.10
#